data_AF-A0A8S3JLW0-F1
#
_entry.id   AF-A0A8S3JLW0-F1
#
_cell.length_a   1.000
_cell.length_b   1.000
_cell.length_c   1.000
_cell.angle_alpha   90.00
_cell.angle_beta   90.00
_cell.angle_gamma   90.00
#
_symmetry.space_group_name_H-M   'P 1'
#
loop_
_entity.id
_entity.type
_entity.pdbx_description
1 polymer ?
#
loop_
_entity_poly.entity_id
_entity_poly.type
_entity_poly.pdbx_seq_one_letter_code
_entity_poly.pdbx_strand_id
1 'polypeptide(L)'
;RTSSAPDIGDFQHNYFDISKAPKSAVIHYNEVVPFSEVSRAEIKRKSDGVLSVDPLIDDNPDQLWLYFMTYLNEKPYLGVNIHGYHVQHYTTYERRRSTGGHYRTRTVQRTHNVTDFHLTIDLTSYVSRQWLRIAVIPSKNTMKAGEVVSLRHAIEQYTRSEKNLKEIVCQKQFVGWNFQELKNKIKGLISSTGYPHHIGV
;
A
#
# COMPACT_ATOMS: atom_id res chain seq x y z
N ARG A 1 -9.34 -27.69 5.31
CA ARG A 1 -8.40 -26.84 4.53
C ARG A 1 -9.03 -25.46 4.41
N THR A 2 -8.77 -24.59 5.36
CA THR A 2 -9.21 -23.20 5.36
C THR A 2 -8.04 -22.36 4.87
N SER A 3 -8.19 -21.83 3.67
CA SER A 3 -7.33 -20.81 3.09
C SER A 3 -7.58 -19.51 3.84
N SER A 4 -6.87 -19.28 4.94
CA SER A 4 -6.67 -17.93 5.47
C SER A 4 -5.81 -17.18 4.48
N ALA A 5 -6.39 -16.16 3.84
CA ALA A 5 -5.59 -15.15 3.15
C ALA A 5 -4.57 -14.61 4.16
N PRO A 6 -3.28 -14.53 3.80
CA PRO A 6 -2.29 -13.97 4.71
C PRO A 6 -2.66 -12.52 4.98
N ASP A 7 -2.75 -12.21 6.27
CA ASP A 7 -2.88 -10.85 6.78
C ASP A 7 -1.68 -10.04 6.28
N ILE A 8 -1.92 -9.04 5.42
CA ILE A 8 -0.87 -8.17 4.84
C ILE A 8 -0.40 -7.14 5.89
N GLY A 9 -0.47 -7.49 7.19
CA GLY A 9 -0.15 -6.63 8.31
C GLY A 9 1.30 -6.69 8.80
N ASP A 10 2.02 -7.79 8.57
CA ASP A 10 3.22 -8.08 9.40
C ASP A 10 4.59 -8.00 8.70
N PHE A 11 4.65 -7.47 7.47
CA PHE A 11 5.93 -7.18 6.79
C PHE A 11 6.15 -5.70 6.49
N GLN A 12 5.52 -4.78 7.23
CA GLN A 12 6.00 -3.39 7.26
C GLN A 12 7.24 -3.30 8.14
N HIS A 13 8.39 -3.71 7.60
CA HIS A 13 9.61 -3.06 8.04
C HIS A 13 9.41 -1.56 7.83
N ASN A 14 9.61 -0.80 8.91
CA ASN A 14 9.36 0.63 9.04
C ASN A 14 10.41 1.46 8.25
N TYR A 15 10.78 0.97 7.06
CA TYR A 15 11.75 1.51 6.10
C TYR A 15 11.28 2.84 5.51
N PHE A 16 9.98 3.12 5.53
CA PHE A 16 9.38 4.28 4.88
C PHE A 16 9.00 5.41 5.85
N ASP A 17 9.58 5.42 7.04
CA ASP A 17 9.40 6.50 8.01
C ASP A 17 10.22 7.74 7.63
N ILE A 18 9.58 8.67 6.92
CA ILE A 18 10.18 9.93 6.43
C ILE A 18 10.73 10.80 7.57
N SER A 19 10.24 10.64 8.81
CA SER A 19 10.78 11.40 9.96
C SER A 19 12.26 11.08 10.24
N LYS A 20 12.74 9.94 9.72
CA LYS A 20 14.14 9.51 9.81
C LYS A 20 15.03 10.04 8.69
N ALA A 21 14.47 10.66 7.65
CA ALA A 21 15.25 11.19 6.54
C ALA A 21 16.02 12.46 6.96
N PRO A 22 17.34 12.55 6.73
CA PRO A 22 18.07 13.78 6.97
C PRO A 22 17.56 14.88 6.00
N LYS A 23 17.67 16.16 6.40
CA LYS A 23 17.17 17.28 5.56
C LYS A 23 17.78 17.29 4.15
N SER A 24 19.05 16.92 4.01
CA SER A 24 19.74 16.81 2.72
C SER A 24 19.17 15.74 1.79
N ALA A 25 18.41 14.80 2.33
CA ALA A 25 17.79 13.69 1.61
C ALA A 25 16.34 13.97 1.20
N VAL A 26 15.85 15.18 1.45
CA VAL A 26 14.49 15.61 1.11
C VAL A 26 14.56 16.64 -0.01
N ILE A 27 13.76 16.44 -1.05
CA ILE A 27 13.59 17.38 -2.16
C ILE A 27 12.11 17.75 -2.26
N HIS A 28 11.83 19.04 -2.38
CA HIS A 28 10.49 19.57 -2.57
C HIS A 28 10.15 19.74 -4.05
N TYR A 29 8.86 19.72 -4.39
CA TYR A 29 8.43 19.83 -5.80
C TYR A 29 8.96 21.09 -6.50
N ASN A 30 8.96 22.22 -5.81
CA ASN A 30 9.43 23.50 -6.32
C ASN A 30 10.96 23.57 -6.51
N GLU A 31 11.72 22.60 -5.99
CA GLU A 31 13.17 22.52 -6.13
C GLU A 31 13.57 21.69 -7.36
N VAL A 32 12.62 20.96 -7.96
CA VAL A 32 12.87 20.14 -9.14
C VAL A 32 12.70 20.98 -10.40
N VAL A 33 13.75 21.00 -11.23
CA VAL A 33 13.70 21.62 -12.56
C VAL A 33 12.68 20.86 -13.42
N PRO A 34 11.75 21.56 -14.10
CA PRO A 34 10.82 20.93 -15.01
C PRO A 34 11.55 20.10 -16.05
N PHE A 35 11.11 18.85 -16.24
CA PHE A 35 11.61 17.94 -17.24
C PHE A 35 10.51 17.73 -18.28
N SER A 36 10.87 17.79 -19.57
CA SER A 36 9.94 17.55 -20.69
C SER A 36 9.93 16.11 -21.16
N GLU A 37 10.95 15.33 -20.81
CA GLU A 37 11.12 13.95 -21.24
C GLU A 37 10.52 12.98 -20.24
N VAL A 38 9.90 11.90 -20.74
CA VAL A 38 9.45 10.77 -19.93
C VAL A 38 10.48 9.65 -20.00
N SER A 39 10.47 8.77 -19.00
CA SER A 39 11.30 7.57 -19.02
C SER A 39 10.95 6.68 -20.21
N ARG A 40 11.98 6.11 -20.83
CA ARG A 40 11.84 5.16 -21.95
C ARG A 40 11.92 3.70 -21.49
N ALA A 41 12.06 3.47 -20.19
CA ALA A 41 12.24 2.14 -19.63
C ALA A 41 11.00 1.27 -19.85
N GLU A 42 11.20 0.00 -20.19
CA GLU A 42 10.14 -0.98 -20.24
C GLU A 42 9.54 -1.19 -18.84
N ILE A 43 8.22 -1.25 -18.76
CA ILE A 43 7.49 -1.42 -17.49
C ILE A 43 6.53 -2.59 -17.50
N LYS A 44 6.28 -3.10 -16.31
CA LYS A 44 5.19 -4.01 -15.99
C LYS A 44 4.30 -3.35 -14.95
N ARG A 45 3.04 -3.10 -15.31
CA ARG A 45 2.02 -2.63 -14.36
C ARG A 45 1.47 -3.81 -13.58
N LYS A 46 1.39 -3.66 -12.27
CA LYS A 46 0.76 -4.59 -11.33
C LYS A 46 -0.31 -3.85 -10.53
N SER A 47 -1.12 -4.58 -9.76
CA SER A 47 -2.12 -3.98 -8.88
C SER A 47 -1.52 -3.11 -7.78
N ASP A 48 -0.28 -3.38 -7.39
CA ASP A 48 0.46 -2.69 -6.32
C ASP A 48 1.39 -1.57 -6.83
N GLY A 49 1.55 -1.41 -8.15
CA GLY A 49 2.33 -0.32 -8.71
C GLY A 49 2.96 -0.60 -10.07
N VAL A 50 4.08 0.08 -10.34
CA VAL A 50 4.85 -0.02 -11.57
C VAL A 50 6.22 -0.61 -11.25
N LEU A 51 6.57 -1.69 -11.94
CA LEU A 51 7.84 -2.38 -11.82
C LEU A 51 8.59 -2.28 -13.15
N SER A 52 9.91 -2.10 -13.09
CA SER A 52 10.79 -2.24 -14.24
C SER A 52 12.00 -3.09 -13.86
N VAL A 53 12.49 -3.84 -14.84
CA VAL A 53 13.75 -4.60 -14.79
C VAL A 53 14.62 -4.26 -16.01
N ASP A 54 14.34 -3.12 -16.65
CA ASP A 54 15.01 -2.69 -17.87
C ASP A 54 16.47 -2.28 -17.56
N PRO A 55 17.47 -2.86 -18.24
CA PRO A 55 18.87 -2.48 -18.08
C PRO A 55 19.12 -0.98 -18.25
N LEU A 56 18.28 -0.27 -19.01
CA LEU A 56 18.38 1.18 -19.20
C LEU A 56 18.36 1.94 -17.87
N ILE A 57 17.51 1.55 -16.91
CA ILE A 57 17.45 2.20 -15.59
C ILE A 57 18.43 1.60 -14.59
N ASP A 58 19.04 0.46 -14.94
CA ASP A 58 20.03 -0.24 -14.14
C ASP A 58 21.39 0.46 -14.21
N ASP A 59 21.75 0.96 -15.40
CA ASP A 59 23.05 1.54 -15.70
C ASP A 59 23.03 3.08 -15.89
N ASN A 60 21.88 3.66 -16.25
CA ASN A 60 21.77 5.09 -16.54
C ASN A 60 21.03 5.86 -15.42
N PRO A 61 21.75 6.68 -14.62
CA PRO A 61 21.14 7.40 -13.49
C PRO A 61 20.11 8.44 -13.94
N ASP A 62 20.26 9.00 -15.13
CA ASP A 62 19.32 10.00 -15.64
C ASP A 62 18.01 9.34 -16.11
N GLN A 63 18.08 8.15 -16.69
CA GLN A 63 16.89 7.37 -17.04
C GLN A 63 16.17 6.84 -15.79
N LEU A 64 16.91 6.44 -14.75
CA LEU A 64 16.32 6.05 -13.47
C LEU A 64 15.65 7.24 -12.77
N TRP A 65 16.26 8.43 -12.84
CA TRP A 65 15.63 9.67 -12.39
C TRP A 65 14.32 9.94 -13.14
N LEU A 66 14.35 9.92 -14.48
CA LEU A 66 13.15 10.11 -15.31
C LEU A 66 12.08 9.05 -15.04
N TYR A 67 12.48 7.80 -14.74
CA TYR A 67 11.57 6.72 -14.35
C TYR A 67 10.76 7.12 -13.12
N PHE A 68 11.43 7.47 -12.03
CA PHE A 68 10.72 7.91 -10.82
C PHE A 68 9.87 9.15 -11.07
N MET A 69 10.40 10.15 -11.76
CA MET A 69 9.67 11.38 -12.01
C MET A 69 8.41 11.18 -12.86
N THR A 70 8.50 10.32 -13.89
CA THR A 70 7.35 9.95 -14.75
C THR A 70 6.24 9.33 -13.91
N TYR A 71 6.57 8.34 -13.09
CA TYR A 71 5.57 7.61 -12.31
C TYR A 71 5.14 8.34 -11.03
N LEU A 72 5.95 9.24 -10.48
CA LEU A 72 5.56 10.08 -9.35
C LEU A 72 4.46 11.08 -9.73
N ASN A 73 4.48 11.57 -10.96
CA ASN A 73 3.44 12.45 -11.50
C ASN A 73 2.13 11.71 -11.84
N GLU A 74 2.12 10.38 -11.85
CA GLU A 74 0.87 9.63 -11.94
C GLU A 74 0.05 9.83 -10.65
N LYS A 75 -1.15 10.37 -10.80
CA LYS A 75 -2.06 10.61 -9.68
C LYS A 75 -2.43 9.30 -8.99
N PRO A 76 -2.26 9.16 -7.66
CA PRO A 76 -2.64 7.93 -6.98
C PRO A 76 -4.17 7.83 -6.86
N TYR A 77 -4.66 6.59 -6.90
CA TYR A 77 -6.06 6.27 -6.64
C TYR A 77 -6.31 6.31 -5.12
N LEU A 78 -7.42 6.91 -4.71
CA LEU A 78 -7.89 6.86 -3.33
C LEU A 78 -9.36 6.49 -3.34
N GLY A 79 -9.71 5.36 -2.74
CA GLY A 79 -11.08 4.93 -2.56
C GLY A 79 -11.34 4.53 -1.11
N VAL A 80 -12.56 4.74 -0.64
CA VAL A 80 -13.02 4.23 0.66
C VAL A 80 -13.95 3.06 0.41
N ASN A 81 -13.57 1.90 0.93
CA ASN A 81 -14.40 0.71 0.90
C ASN A 81 -15.27 0.66 2.16
N ILE A 82 -16.58 0.56 1.99
CA ILE A 82 -17.54 0.56 3.10
C ILE A 82 -18.33 -0.75 3.03
N HIS A 83 -18.26 -1.53 4.10
CA HIS A 83 -18.90 -2.83 4.21
C HIS A 83 -19.79 -2.89 5.46
N GLY A 84 -21.10 -2.90 5.24
CA GLY A 84 -22.09 -3.20 6.27
C GLY A 84 -22.41 -4.68 6.28
N TYR A 85 -22.25 -5.33 7.42
CA TYR A 85 -22.69 -6.72 7.61
C TYR A 85 -23.27 -6.97 8.99
N HIS A 86 -24.10 -8.02 9.09
CA HIS A 86 -24.53 -8.59 10.36
C HIS A 86 -24.10 -10.04 10.48
N VAL A 87 -24.16 -10.55 11.71
CA VAL A 87 -23.75 -11.92 12.04
C VAL A 87 -25.02 -12.75 12.22
N GLN A 88 -25.13 -13.84 11.45
CA GLN A 88 -26.21 -14.82 11.60
C GLN A 88 -25.68 -16.14 12.15
N HIS A 89 -26.46 -16.75 13.04
CA HIS A 89 -26.16 -18.04 13.62
C HIS A 89 -27.09 -19.10 13.03
N TYR A 90 -26.52 -20.14 12.45
CA TYR A 90 -27.23 -21.27 11.87
C TYR A 90 -26.91 -22.56 12.61
N THR A 91 -27.94 -23.38 12.81
CA THR A 91 -27.77 -24.74 13.32
C THR A 91 -27.73 -25.71 12.15
N THR A 92 -26.65 -26.46 12.04
CA THR A 92 -26.49 -27.54 11.05
C THR A 92 -26.43 -28.89 11.75
N TYR A 93 -26.98 -29.92 11.11
CA TYR A 93 -26.96 -31.29 11.61
C TYR A 93 -25.95 -32.10 10.81
N GLU A 94 -24.81 -32.42 11.41
CA GLU A 94 -23.78 -33.24 10.76
C GLU A 94 -23.92 -34.70 11.18
N ARG A 95 -24.01 -35.60 10.19
CA ARG A 95 -24.04 -37.03 10.44
C ARG A 95 -22.62 -37.59 10.38
N ARG A 96 -22.05 -37.99 11.53
CA ARG A 96 -20.70 -38.58 11.60
C ARG A 96 -20.81 -40.07 11.91
N ARG A 97 -20.06 -40.90 11.18
CA ARG A 97 -19.96 -42.34 11.44
C ARG A 97 -18.99 -42.57 12.61
N SER A 98 -19.46 -43.27 13.63
CA SER A 98 -18.63 -43.69 14.76
C SER A 98 -17.80 -44.92 14.40
N THR A 99 -16.70 -45.17 15.12
CA THR A 99 -15.75 -46.27 14.92
C THR A 99 -16.43 -47.66 14.94
N GLY A 100 -17.63 -47.77 15.50
CA GLY A 100 -18.46 -48.99 15.50
C GLY A 100 -19.53 -49.07 14.40
N GLY A 101 -19.47 -48.22 13.36
CA GLY A 101 -20.35 -48.32 12.18
C GLY A 101 -21.70 -47.58 12.27
N HIS A 102 -22.14 -47.17 13.47
CA HIS A 102 -23.37 -46.38 13.67
C HIS A 102 -23.19 -44.89 13.33
N TYR A 103 -24.25 -44.27 12.82
CA TYR A 103 -24.29 -42.83 12.56
C TYR A 103 -24.78 -42.08 13.80
N ARG A 104 -24.06 -41.01 14.19
CA ARG A 104 -24.53 -40.04 15.19
C ARG A 104 -24.75 -38.68 14.51
N THR A 105 -25.86 -38.04 14.83
CA THR A 105 -26.15 -36.67 14.43
C THR A 105 -25.59 -35.72 15.47
N ARG A 106 -24.74 -34.78 15.04
CA ARG A 106 -24.21 -33.71 15.89
C ARG A 106 -24.84 -32.39 15.48
N THR A 107 -25.42 -31.69 16.43
CA THR A 107 -25.85 -30.30 16.27
C THR A 107 -24.61 -29.40 16.29
N VAL A 108 -24.36 -28.68 15.19
CA VAL A 108 -23.23 -27.76 15.06
C VAL A 108 -23.76 -26.36 14.81
N GLN A 109 -23.47 -25.44 15.72
CA GLN A 109 -23.73 -24.02 15.51
C GLN A 109 -22.63 -23.43 14.63
N ARG A 110 -23.02 -22.71 13.59
CA ARG A 110 -22.12 -22.00 12.69
C ARG A 110 -22.51 -20.53 12.64
N THR A 111 -21.51 -19.69 12.47
CA THR A 111 -21.64 -18.24 12.42
C THR A 111 -21.24 -17.77 11.03
N HIS A 112 -22.09 -16.95 10.40
CA HIS A 112 -21.86 -16.41 9.06
C HIS A 112 -22.08 -14.90 9.06
N ASN A 113 -21.14 -14.16 8.47
CA ASN A 113 -21.34 -12.75 8.17
C ASN A 113 -22.20 -12.63 6.90
N VAL A 114 -23.31 -11.91 6.99
CA VAL A 114 -24.18 -11.61 5.87
C VAL A 114 -23.98 -10.14 5.51
N THR A 115 -23.56 -9.90 4.26
CA THR A 115 -23.39 -8.55 3.73
C THR A 115 -24.74 -7.91 3.50
N ASP A 116 -24.99 -6.80 4.19
CA ASP A 116 -26.19 -5.99 4.00
C ASP A 116 -25.95 -4.97 2.88
N PHE A 117 -24.77 -4.35 2.86
CA PHE A 117 -24.33 -3.49 1.77
C PHE A 117 -22.81 -3.48 1.65
N HIS A 118 -22.33 -3.29 0.42
CA HIS A 118 -20.90 -3.14 0.12
C HIS A 118 -20.73 -2.14 -1.01
N LEU A 119 -20.07 -1.01 -0.73
CA LEU A 119 -19.87 0.04 -1.71
C LEU A 119 -18.48 0.65 -1.61
N THR A 120 -18.01 1.24 -2.70
CA THR A 120 -16.74 1.96 -2.76
C THR A 120 -17.01 3.39 -3.18
N ILE A 121 -16.49 4.35 -2.42
CA ILE A 121 -16.53 5.77 -2.76
C ILE A 121 -15.17 6.15 -3.33
N ASP A 122 -15.14 6.63 -4.57
CA ASP A 122 -13.93 7.16 -5.19
C ASP A 122 -13.65 8.59 -4.68
N LEU A 123 -12.52 8.76 -4.00
CA LEU A 123 -12.02 10.03 -3.50
C LEU A 123 -10.83 10.54 -4.31
N THR A 124 -10.50 9.88 -5.43
CA THR A 124 -9.34 10.23 -6.26
C THR A 124 -9.39 11.69 -6.66
N SER A 125 -10.55 12.28 -6.96
CA SER A 125 -10.67 13.71 -7.30
C SER A 125 -10.08 14.65 -6.24
N TYR A 126 -10.16 14.32 -4.96
CA TYR A 126 -9.65 15.11 -3.83
C TYR A 126 -8.14 14.95 -3.60
N VAL A 127 -7.50 14.02 -4.30
CA VAL A 127 -6.05 13.83 -4.26
C VAL A 127 -5.39 14.84 -5.19
N SER A 128 -4.39 15.57 -4.67
CA SER A 128 -3.53 16.44 -5.50
C SER A 128 -2.79 15.62 -6.56
N ARG A 129 -2.72 16.14 -7.79
CA ARG A 129 -1.84 15.57 -8.84
C ARG A 129 -0.37 15.81 -8.53
N GLN A 130 -0.08 16.90 -7.84
CA GLN A 130 1.26 17.34 -7.52
C GLN A 130 1.71 16.69 -6.22
N TRP A 131 2.84 15.98 -6.26
CA TRP A 131 3.51 15.48 -5.07
C TRP A 131 4.14 16.65 -4.29
N LEU A 132 4.24 16.52 -2.97
CA LEU A 132 4.73 17.60 -2.10
C LEU A 132 6.25 17.58 -1.95
N ARG A 133 6.80 16.40 -1.61
CA ARG A 133 8.22 16.16 -1.38
C ARG A 133 8.56 14.70 -1.64
N ILE A 134 9.83 14.45 -1.94
CA ILE A 134 10.43 13.12 -2.03
C ILE A 134 11.50 13.05 -0.95
N ALA A 135 11.57 11.93 -0.24
CA ALA A 135 12.58 11.69 0.76
C ALA A 135 13.32 10.39 0.46
N VAL A 136 14.65 10.42 0.48
CA VAL A 136 15.47 9.21 0.54
C VAL A 136 15.63 8.81 1.98
N ILE A 137 15.37 7.53 2.26
CA ILE A 137 15.59 6.97 3.59
C ILE A 137 16.87 6.14 3.53
N PRO A 138 17.99 6.66 4.06
CA PRO A 138 19.25 5.94 4.02
C PRO A 138 19.24 4.70 4.90
N SER A 139 20.09 3.74 4.55
CA SER A 139 20.34 2.59 5.41
C SER A 139 20.91 3.04 6.77
N LYS A 140 20.71 2.23 7.82
CA LYS A 140 21.29 2.51 9.16
C LYS A 140 22.82 2.64 9.13
N ASN A 141 23.49 1.93 8.22
CA ASN A 141 24.94 1.97 8.08
C ASN A 141 25.41 3.28 7.45
N THR A 142 24.72 3.72 6.39
CA THR A 142 24.95 5.02 5.72
C THR A 142 24.80 6.18 6.71
N MET A 143 23.78 6.14 7.57
CA MET A 143 23.60 7.15 8.61
C MET A 143 24.73 7.19 9.64
N LYS A 144 25.28 6.03 10.03
CA LYS A 144 26.40 5.94 10.99
C LYS A 144 27.72 6.44 10.39
N ALA A 145 27.93 6.26 9.09
CA ALA A 145 29.13 6.68 8.39
C ALA A 145 29.18 8.20 8.13
N GLY A 146 28.07 8.94 8.35
CA GLY A 146 28.01 10.37 8.08
C GLY A 146 28.02 10.72 6.58
N GLU A 147 27.67 9.76 5.72
CA GLU A 147 27.62 9.99 4.28
C GLU A 147 26.51 10.98 3.91
N VAL A 148 26.78 11.84 2.92
CA VAL A 148 25.77 12.75 2.38
C VAL A 148 24.75 11.95 1.59
N VAL A 149 23.51 11.95 2.05
CA VAL A 149 22.41 11.26 1.39
C VAL A 149 21.55 12.30 0.69
N SER A 150 21.49 12.20 -0.63
CA SER A 150 20.57 12.95 -1.50
C SER A 150 19.88 11.99 -2.48
N LEU A 151 18.79 12.42 -3.11
CA LEU A 151 18.13 11.61 -4.15
C LEU A 151 19.04 11.29 -5.32
N ARG A 152 19.83 12.27 -5.77
CA ARG A 152 20.81 12.04 -6.83
C ARG A 152 21.87 11.02 -6.39
N HIS A 153 22.39 11.16 -5.17
CA HIS A 153 23.38 10.23 -4.65
C HIS A 153 22.83 8.80 -4.55
N ALA A 154 21.58 8.62 -4.09
CA ALA A 154 20.95 7.30 -4.01
C ALA A 154 20.76 6.64 -5.39
N ILE A 155 20.36 7.43 -6.39
CA ILE A 155 20.25 6.99 -7.79
C ILE A 155 21.62 6.56 -8.32
N GLU A 156 22.66 7.37 -8.11
CA GLU A 156 24.02 7.03 -8.55
C GLU A 156 24.60 5.81 -7.82
N GLN A 157 24.33 5.67 -6.52
CA GLN A 157 24.74 4.49 -5.76
C GLN A 157 24.09 3.21 -6.30
N TYR A 158 22.81 3.28 -6.70
CA TYR A 158 22.13 2.17 -7.32
C TYR A 158 22.76 1.82 -8.69
N THR A 159 22.89 2.80 -9.58
CA THR A 159 23.35 2.52 -10.95
C THR A 159 24.81 2.12 -11.05
N ARG A 160 25.65 2.59 -10.11
CA ARG A 160 27.08 2.22 -10.05
C ARG A 160 27.35 0.95 -9.24
N SER A 161 26.32 0.34 -8.64
CA SER A 161 26.52 -0.87 -7.85
C SER A 161 26.79 -2.08 -8.73
N GLU A 162 27.91 -2.76 -8.49
CA GLU A 162 28.26 -4.04 -9.12
C GLU A 162 27.50 -5.24 -8.53
N LYS A 163 26.53 -5.00 -7.64
CA LYS A 163 25.76 -6.08 -7.02
C LYS A 163 24.76 -6.66 -8.02
N ASN A 164 24.80 -7.97 -8.19
CA ASN A 164 23.85 -8.72 -9.05
C ASN A 164 22.39 -8.65 -8.57
N LEU A 165 22.18 -8.35 -7.28
CA LEU A 165 20.85 -8.17 -6.69
C LEU A 165 20.78 -6.77 -6.09
N LYS A 166 20.17 -5.85 -6.84
CA LYS A 166 19.89 -4.49 -6.39
C LYS A 166 18.41 -4.19 -6.61
N GLU A 167 17.81 -3.52 -5.63
CA GLU A 167 16.42 -3.11 -5.63
C GLU A 167 16.35 -1.65 -5.17
N ILE A 168 15.53 -0.85 -5.84
CA ILE A 168 15.20 0.50 -5.41
C ILE A 168 13.69 0.69 -5.49
N VAL A 169 13.09 1.10 -4.38
CA VAL A 169 11.63 1.20 -4.23
C VAL A 169 11.23 2.62 -3.91
N CYS A 170 10.24 3.14 -4.63
CA CYS A 170 9.58 4.39 -4.32
C CYS A 170 8.14 4.12 -3.84
N GLN A 171 7.84 4.48 -2.60
CA GLN A 171 6.50 4.37 -2.05
C GLN A 171 5.84 5.75 -1.97
N LYS A 172 4.66 5.89 -2.58
CA LYS A 172 3.82 7.09 -2.43
C LYS A 172 3.07 7.01 -1.10
N GLN A 173 3.06 8.11 -0.36
CA GLN A 173 2.31 8.24 0.88
C GLN A 173 1.39 9.46 0.80
N PHE A 174 0.14 9.30 1.24
CA PHE A 174 -0.78 10.42 1.37
C PHE A 174 -0.42 11.25 2.60
N VAL A 175 -0.29 12.56 2.42
CA VAL A 175 0.00 13.52 3.49
C VAL A 175 -1.17 14.49 3.63
N GLY A 176 -1.48 14.88 4.87
CA GLY A 176 -2.54 15.85 5.16
C GLY A 176 -3.95 15.25 5.30
N TRP A 177 -4.10 13.93 5.18
CA TRP A 177 -5.37 13.24 5.37
C TRP A 177 -5.48 12.65 6.76
N ASN A 178 -6.59 12.92 7.45
CA ASN A 178 -6.94 12.25 8.71
C ASN A 178 -7.88 11.07 8.43
N PHE A 179 -7.31 9.93 8.02
CA PHE A 179 -8.09 8.73 7.69
C PHE A 179 -8.91 8.20 8.87
N GLN A 180 -8.41 8.36 10.09
CA GLN A 180 -9.13 7.93 11.29
C GLN A 180 -10.40 8.76 11.52
N GLU A 181 -10.30 10.07 11.38
CA GLU A 181 -11.47 10.96 11.48
C GLU A 181 -12.46 10.72 10.34
N LEU A 182 -11.99 10.53 9.12
CA LEU A 182 -12.83 10.16 7.96
C LEU A 182 -13.60 8.87 8.24
N LYS A 183 -12.91 7.83 8.70
CA LYS A 183 -13.50 6.54 9.09
C LYS A 183 -14.55 6.70 10.18
N ASN A 184 -14.26 7.50 11.22
CA ASN A 184 -15.21 7.75 12.31
C ASN A 184 -16.46 8.49 11.82
N LYS A 185 -16.29 9.50 10.95
CA LYS A 185 -17.41 10.26 10.35
C LYS A 185 -18.29 9.38 9.48
N ILE A 186 -17.70 8.53 8.63
CA ILE A 186 -18.45 7.59 7.78
C ILE A 186 -19.25 6.61 8.64
N LYS A 187 -18.62 6.01 9.66
CA LYS A 187 -19.32 5.12 10.60
C LYS A 187 -20.47 5.82 11.30
N GLY A 188 -20.24 7.02 11.82
CA GLY A 188 -21.27 7.81 12.49
C GLY A 188 -22.46 8.15 11.58
N LEU A 189 -22.20 8.50 10.32
CA LEU A 189 -23.24 8.80 9.33
C LEU A 189 -24.09 7.56 9.00
N ILE A 190 -23.48 6.39 8.82
CA ILE A 190 -24.22 5.15 8.54
C ILE A 190 -25.03 4.72 9.77
N SER A 191 -24.44 4.81 10.96
CA SER A 191 -25.17 4.49 12.20
C SER A 191 -26.36 5.43 12.42
N SER A 192 -26.28 6.70 12.01
CA SER A 192 -27.39 7.64 12.16
C SER A 192 -28.57 7.38 11.21
N THR A 193 -28.39 6.58 10.15
CA THR A 193 -29.51 6.11 9.32
C THR A 193 -30.34 5.02 10.01
N GLY A 194 -29.97 4.62 11.23
CA GLY A 194 -30.61 3.55 11.98
C GLY A 194 -30.05 2.16 11.68
N TYR A 195 -28.95 2.04 10.93
CA TYR A 195 -28.29 0.76 10.69
C TYR A 195 -27.60 0.25 11.98
N PRO A 196 -28.05 -0.87 12.58
CA PRO A 196 -27.65 -1.25 13.93
C PRO A 196 -26.50 -2.27 13.97
N HIS A 197 -26.02 -2.72 12.81
CA HIS A 197 -25.06 -3.83 12.70
C HIS A 197 -23.62 -3.35 12.47
N HIS A 198 -22.72 -4.27 12.10
CA HIS A 198 -21.30 -3.97 11.98
C HIS A 198 -21.00 -3.19 10.70
N ILE A 199 -20.06 -2.24 10.83
CA ILE A 199 -19.59 -1.39 9.73
C ILE A 199 -18.06 -1.48 9.67
N GLY A 200 -17.57 -2.09 8.59
CA GLY A 200 -16.19 -2.02 8.13
C GLY A 200 -15.99 -0.79 7.24
N VAL A 201 -14.96 -0.02 7.54
CA VAL A 201 -14.44 1.10 6.73
C VAL A 201 -12.92 1.05 6.80
#